data_AF-A0A4Y2PDU0-F1
#
_entry.id   AF-A0A4Y2PDU0-F1
#
_cell.length_a   1.000
_cell.length_b   1.000
_cell.length_c   1.000
_cell.angle_alpha   90.00
_cell.angle_beta   90.00
_cell.angle_gamma   90.00
#
_symmetry.space_group_name_H-M   'P 1'
#
loop_
_entity.id
_entity.type
_entity.pdbx_description
1 polymer ?
#
loop_
_entity_poly.entity_id
_entity_poly.type
_entity_poly.pdbx_seq_one_letter_code
_entity_poly.pdbx_strand_id
1 'polypeptide(L)' 'MSSLEMFKSSEDFFTSLGLIPMTPEFWNRSIVEKPTDREMVCHASAWDFSDGKDV' A
#
# COMPACT_ATOMS: atom_id res chain seq x y z
N MET A 1 14.59 8.62 -4.04
CA MET A 1 13.65 7.91 -3.17
C MET A 1 12.27 8.02 -3.82
N SER A 2 11.81 6.96 -4.44
CA SER A 2 10.48 6.84 -5.04
C SER A 2 9.42 6.63 -3.96
N SER A 3 8.17 6.90 -4.27
CA SER A 3 7.03 6.56 -3.40
C SER A 3 7.05 5.09 -2.99
N LEU A 4 7.33 4.18 -3.93
CA LEU A 4 7.40 2.74 -3.68
C LEU A 4 8.50 2.37 -2.68
N GLU A 5 9.65 3.05 -2.71
CA GLU A 5 10.71 2.85 -1.72
C GLU A 5 10.26 3.26 -0.31
N MET A 6 9.47 4.32 -0.17
CA MET A 6 8.94 4.73 1.15
C MET A 6 8.00 3.68 1.75
N PHE A 7 7.12 3.09 0.93
CA PHE A 7 6.22 2.03 1.39
C PHE A 7 6.99 0.74 1.73
N LYS A 8 8.00 0.38 0.94
CA LYS A 8 8.87 -0.78 1.24
C LYS A 8 9.64 -0.61 2.55
N SER A 9 10.21 0.56 2.79
CA SER A 9 10.86 0.84 4.08
C SER A 9 9.89 0.75 5.26
N SER A 10 8.60 1.06 5.05
CA SER A 10 7.58 0.88 6.08
C SER A 10 7.28 -0.61 6.31
N GLU A 11 7.15 -1.42 5.25
CA GLU A 11 7.00 -2.88 5.36
C GLU A 11 8.20 -3.52 6.07
N ASP A 12 9.43 -3.12 5.74
CA ASP A 12 10.64 -3.58 6.42
C ASP A 12 10.59 -3.29 7.93
N PHE A 13 10.07 -2.13 8.31
CA PHE A 13 9.89 -1.79 9.73
C PHE A 13 8.87 -2.71 10.40
N PHE A 14 7.68 -2.90 9.83
CA PHE A 14 6.65 -3.76 10.44
C PHE A 14 7.09 -5.22 10.51
N THR A 15 7.74 -5.73 9.47
CA THR A 15 8.27 -7.11 9.44
C THR A 15 9.43 -7.30 10.41
N SER A 16 10.25 -6.28 10.67
CA SER A 16 11.29 -6.33 11.71
C SER A 16 10.73 -6.54 13.13
N LEU A 17 9.47 -6.16 13.36
CA LEU A 17 8.74 -6.37 14.61
C LEU A 17 8.05 -7.75 14.67
N GLY A 18 8.20 -8.59 13.63
CA GLY A 18 7.53 -9.88 13.53
C GLY A 18 6.07 -9.81 13.09
N LEU A 19 5.62 -8.67 12.55
CA LEU A 19 4.29 -8.52 11.95
C LEU A 19 4.27 -9.06 10.52
N ILE A 20 3.06 -9.25 9.99
CA ILE A 20 2.84 -9.78 8.65
C ILE A 20 3.27 -8.77 7.57
N PRO A 21 3.87 -9.22 6.46
CA PRO A 21 4.14 -8.38 5.30
C PRO A 21 2.84 -8.04 4.56
N MET A 22 2.89 -7.07 3.65
CA MET A 22 1.76 -6.73 2.79
C MET A 22 1.51 -7.84 1.76
N THR A 23 0.25 -8.02 1.36
CA THR A 23 -0.14 -9.02 0.36
C THR A 23 0.34 -8.66 -1.05
N PRO A 24 0.46 -9.63 -1.97
CA PRO A 24 0.72 -9.34 -3.38
C PRO A 24 -0.34 -8.41 -4.00
N GLU A 25 -1.59 -8.54 -3.56
CA GLU A 25 -2.71 -7.70 -3.98
C GLU A 25 -2.51 -6.23 -3.59
N PHE A 26 -2.03 -5.95 -2.37
CA PHE A 26 -1.69 -4.60 -1.93
C PHE A 26 -0.75 -3.92 -2.93
N TRP A 27 0.34 -4.58 -3.33
CA TRP A 27 1.32 -4.00 -4.26
C TRP A 27 0.80 -3.86 -5.69
N ASN A 28 -0.08 -4.75 -6.13
CA ASN A 28 -0.64 -4.74 -7.48
C ASN A 28 -1.79 -3.74 -7.66
N ARG A 29 -2.52 -3.42 -6.58
CA ARG A 29 -3.77 -2.65 -6.65
C ARG A 29 -3.73 -1.30 -5.95
N SER A 30 -2.76 -1.06 -5.07
CA SER A 30 -2.65 0.22 -4.35
C SER A 30 -2.23 1.35 -5.28
N ILE A 31 -2.78 2.54 -5.02
CA ILE A 31 -2.42 3.78 -5.70
C ILE A 31 -1.49 4.56 -4.76
N VAL A 32 -0.18 4.40 -4.96
CA VAL A 32 0.85 5.07 -4.14
C VAL A 32 1.33 6.40 -4.75
N GLU A 33 0.95 6.67 -6.00
CA GLU A 33 1.19 7.93 -6.70
C GLU A 33 -0.07 8.37 -7.45
N LYS A 34 -0.23 9.67 -7.66
CA LYS A 34 -1.36 10.21 -8.41
C LYS A 34 -1.26 9.77 -9.90
N PRO A 35 -2.22 9.00 -10.44
CA PRO A 35 -2.30 8.70 -11.86
C PRO A 35 -2.59 9.97 -12.67
N THR A 36 -2.16 9.97 -13.93
CA THR A 36 -2.32 11.09 -14.87
C THR A 36 -3.57 10.96 -15.74
N ASP A 37 -4.27 9.82 -15.68
CA ASP A 37 -5.38 9.46 -16.57
C ASP A 37 -6.77 9.71 -15.96
N ARG A 38 -6.86 10.09 -14.68
CA ARG A 38 -8.12 10.25 -13.95
C ARG A 38 -8.05 11.24 -12.79
N GLU A 39 -9.19 11.83 -12.46
CA GLU A 39 -9.37 12.62 -11.23
C GLU A 39 -9.66 11.71 -10.04
N MET A 40 -9.21 12.10 -8.85
CA MET A 40 -9.29 11.27 -7.65
C MET A 40 -9.23 12.08 -6.37
N VAL A 41 -9.76 11.50 -5.28
CA VAL A 41 -9.61 12.02 -3.92
C VAL A 41 -8.19 11.73 -3.44
N CYS A 42 -7.37 12.77 -3.26
CA CYS A 42 -5.94 12.61 -2.93
C CYS A 42 -5.62 12.48 -1.43
N HIS A 43 -6.60 12.66 -0.54
CA HIS A 43 -6.33 12.50 0.88
C HIS A 43 -6.02 11.03 1.18
N ALA A 44 -4.90 10.78 1.86
CA ALA A 44 -4.44 9.44 2.16
C ALA A 44 -5.50 8.66 2.95
N SER A 45 -5.70 7.41 2.58
CA SER A 45 -6.65 6.50 3.22
C SER A 45 -6.13 5.06 3.11
N ALA A 46 -6.57 4.20 4.02
CA ALA A 46 -6.32 2.76 3.99
C ALA A 46 -7.68 2.05 3.90
N TRP A 47 -7.74 1.00 3.09
CA TRP A 47 -9.00 0.35 2.70
C TRP A 47 -8.94 -1.14 2.97
N ASP A 48 -10.00 -1.67 3.58
CA ASP A 48 -10.26 -3.10 3.75
C ASP A 48 -11.45 -3.45 2.85
N PHE A 49 -11.26 -4.41 1.94
CA PHE A 49 -12.30 -4.89 1.01
C PHE A 49 -13.18 -6.00 1.60
N SER A 50 -12.91 -6.42 2.84
CA SER A 50 -13.67 -7.41 3.62
C SER A 50 -13.82 -8.78 2.94
N ASP A 51 -12.86 -9.16 2.10
CA ASP A 51 -12.82 -10.44 1.39
C ASP A 51 -11.78 -11.43 1.95
N GLY A 52 -10.99 -11.00 2.95
CA GLY A 52 -9.93 -11.76 3.59
C GLY A 52 -8.67 -11.96 2.74
N LYS A 53 -8.55 -11.25 1.60
CA LYS A 53 -7.39 -11.29 0.70
C LYS A 53 -6.62 -9.97 0.70
N ASP A 54 -7.31 -8.87 0.97
CA ASP A 54 -6.73 -7.53 1.07
C ASP A 54 -6.49 -7.14 2.55
N VAL A 55 -5.70 -7.95 3.27
CA VAL A 55 -5.32 -7.76 4.70
C VAL A 55 -3.85 -7.43 4.88
#